data_AF-A0A2W2AW46-F1
#
_entry.id   AF-A0A2W2AW46-F1
#
_cell.length_a   1.000
_cell.length_b   1.000
_cell.length_c   1.000
_cell.angle_alpha   90.00
_cell.angle_beta   90.00
_cell.angle_gamma   90.00
#
_symmetry.space_group_name_H-M   'P 1'
#
loop_
_entity.id
_entity.type
_entity.pdbx_description
1 polymer ?
#
loop_
_entity_poly.entity_id
_entity_poly.type
_entity_poly.pdbx_seq_one_letter_code
_entity_poly.pdbx_strand_id
1 'polypeptide(L)'
;MFTTGSGVARMALVAVRSSDGVRAARRPQSRTYPDGVGAGWRSVLVGITRPGRFSVWRRPVSGALTLPGSSGGMMSPTVRTPVAVPRQEWTTVEAPELGAWTPALTVTVVLPAKDCQDELDLTLAALAAQTYPAELLDVIVVDDASAEPLRLPAVHPERARVLRLPPGDGHGSGRARHAGAEAATGDVVLFLDADIVATRTHVEAHARWHHTVADAVVLGHKMFVDFDDITAADVLQATRDDTFDRLLAGRKQQRHGWQEDFIKSADRLTRPVDDAFLAVVGASVSAPRALYAESGGFSTFGLRGIVDTEFGYRAYTAGAVLIPEPAARSYHQGARNFAIRGDEIKRERSGLAANYLPIPLFRPSDVGRMWQVPVVHAVVDATSGTPEEVQVTVDSVLAAEYTDLVVTVSPSKALPRWVEDYFAADARVRFAPEPVRTGFPAPFSLIVPAGVAIGRSAVGTMLALTASEQVGLVRATVSDEPGPPVELWATRALHRARRHAGSDGLDETARRLFGVHWLSGAEIGVRPAVVGVTRQGMLFDESAAAAR
;
A
#
# COMPACT_ATOMS: atom_id res chain seq x y z
N MET A 1 -25.96 39.87 -29.59
CA MET A 1 -25.95 40.63 -28.32
C MET A 1 -26.12 39.60 -27.20
N PHE A 2 -25.06 39.42 -26.40
CA PHE A 2 -24.92 38.62 -25.14
C PHE A 2 -25.32 37.13 -25.19
N THR A 3 -24.44 36.10 -25.17
CA THR A 3 -23.43 35.63 -24.16
C THR A 3 -24.05 35.34 -22.79
N THR A 4 -23.89 34.22 -22.07
CA THR A 4 -22.78 33.28 -21.74
C THR A 4 -23.40 32.04 -21.04
N GLY A 5 -22.82 30.86 -20.85
CA GLY A 5 -21.48 30.31 -21.08
C GLY A 5 -21.37 28.95 -20.37
N SER A 6 -20.89 27.92 -21.07
CA SER A 6 -20.53 26.61 -20.52
C SER A 6 -19.02 26.57 -20.26
N GLY A 7 -18.63 26.34 -19.01
CA GLY A 7 -17.24 26.20 -18.59
C GLY A 7 -16.83 24.72 -18.57
N VAL A 8 -16.15 24.26 -19.62
CA VAL A 8 -15.40 22.99 -19.61
C VAL A 8 -13.95 23.33 -19.26
N ALA A 9 -13.49 22.90 -18.09
CA ALA A 9 -12.09 23.02 -17.68
C ALA A 9 -11.22 22.08 -18.53
N ARG A 10 -10.45 22.65 -19.46
CA ARG A 10 -9.39 21.94 -20.19
C ARG A 10 -8.12 21.92 -19.33
N MET A 11 -7.65 20.73 -18.96
CA MET A 11 -6.27 20.53 -18.48
C MET A 11 -5.29 20.91 -19.60
N ALA A 12 -4.40 21.85 -19.32
CA ALA A 12 -3.31 22.23 -20.22
C ALA A 12 -2.19 21.17 -20.12
N LEU A 13 -1.99 20.43 -21.21
CA LEU A 13 -0.82 19.57 -21.42
C LEU A 13 0.31 20.46 -21.99
N VAL A 14 1.37 20.67 -21.21
CA VAL A 14 2.58 21.36 -21.71
C VAL A 14 3.39 20.36 -22.52
N ALA A 15 3.30 20.45 -23.84
CA ALA A 15 4.12 19.69 -24.78
C ALA A 15 5.44 20.43 -25.04
N VAL A 16 6.56 19.84 -24.64
CA VAL A 16 7.90 20.28 -25.05
C VAL A 16 8.19 19.67 -26.43
N ARG A 17 8.30 20.53 -27.45
CA ARG A 17 8.75 20.17 -28.80
C ARG A 17 10.27 19.93 -28.79
N SER A 18 10.71 18.82 -29.36
CA SER A 18 12.06 18.68 -29.91
C SER A 18 11.98 18.46 -31.42
N SER A 19 12.48 19.43 -32.18
CA SER A 19 12.74 19.35 -33.61
C SER A 19 14.05 18.58 -33.86
N ASP A 20 14.02 17.58 -34.74
CA ASP A 20 14.86 17.49 -35.94
C ASP A 20 14.99 16.06 -36.49
N GLY A 21 14.88 15.96 -37.82
CA GLY A 21 15.79 15.13 -38.61
C GLY A 21 15.40 13.68 -38.91
N VAL A 22 14.58 13.50 -39.95
CA VAL A 22 14.39 12.23 -40.67
C VAL A 22 15.70 11.75 -41.30
N ARG A 23 16.13 10.51 -41.03
CA ARG A 23 16.85 9.66 -42.00
C ARG A 23 16.47 8.19 -41.83
N ALA A 24 15.98 7.60 -42.93
CA ALA A 24 15.66 6.20 -43.08
C ALA A 24 16.92 5.34 -43.25
N ALA A 25 16.98 4.18 -42.59
CA ALA A 25 17.96 3.14 -42.90
C ALA A 25 17.43 1.72 -42.59
N ARG A 26 17.14 1.00 -43.68
CA ARG A 26 17.23 -0.44 -44.00
C ARG A 26 17.29 -1.50 -42.89
N ARG A 27 16.39 -2.50 -43.06
CA ARG A 27 16.44 -3.86 -42.47
C ARG A 27 17.71 -4.64 -42.85
N PRO A 28 18.14 -5.56 -41.98
CA PRO A 28 18.50 -6.93 -42.37
C PRO A 28 17.74 -7.96 -41.52
N GLN A 29 16.95 -8.84 -42.13
CA GLN A 29 17.27 -10.25 -42.48
C GLN A 29 17.62 -11.17 -41.28
N SER A 30 16.59 -11.93 -40.90
CA SER A 30 16.57 -13.37 -40.58
C SER A 30 17.85 -14.04 -40.07
N ARG A 31 17.79 -14.55 -38.84
CA ARG A 31 18.51 -15.77 -38.43
C ARG A 31 17.53 -16.74 -37.78
N THR A 32 17.40 -17.87 -38.45
CA THR A 32 16.77 -19.12 -38.02
C THR A 32 17.63 -19.83 -36.96
N TYR A 33 17.01 -20.41 -35.94
CA TYR A 33 17.53 -21.54 -35.17
C TYR A 33 16.38 -22.53 -34.89
N PRO A 34 16.67 -23.83 -34.77
CA PRO A 34 15.75 -24.92 -35.09
C PRO A 34 14.88 -25.38 -33.91
N ASP A 35 13.82 -26.08 -34.29
CA ASP A 35 12.85 -26.75 -33.43
C ASP A 35 13.42 -27.89 -32.60
N GLY A 36 12.86 -28.02 -31.39
CA GLY A 36 12.50 -29.30 -30.78
C GLY A 36 13.47 -29.85 -29.74
N VAL A 37 13.06 -29.86 -28.46
CA VAL A 37 12.67 -31.08 -27.74
C VAL A 37 11.72 -30.68 -26.59
N GLY A 38 10.56 -31.35 -26.49
CA GLY A 38 9.59 -31.14 -25.43
C GLY A 38 9.98 -31.79 -24.10
N ALA A 39 9.48 -31.20 -23.00
CA ALA A 39 9.36 -31.87 -21.72
C ALA A 39 8.17 -31.26 -20.97
N GLY A 40 7.24 -32.14 -20.57
CA GLY A 40 5.94 -31.78 -20.00
C GLY A 40 6.03 -31.14 -18.62
N TRP A 41 5.19 -30.14 -18.41
CA TRP A 41 4.90 -29.59 -17.09
C TRP A 41 4.02 -30.57 -16.33
N ARG A 42 4.61 -31.25 -15.34
CA ARG A 42 3.85 -31.93 -14.29
C ARG A 42 3.53 -30.93 -13.20
N SER A 43 2.24 -30.66 -13.03
CA SER A 43 1.65 -29.94 -11.90
C SER A 43 2.01 -30.69 -10.60
N VAL A 44 2.74 -30.04 -9.70
CA VAL A 44 2.91 -30.52 -8.31
C VAL A 44 1.97 -29.72 -7.43
N LEU A 45 0.84 -30.33 -7.10
CA LEU A 45 0.00 -29.96 -5.97
C LEU A 45 0.79 -30.22 -4.68
N VAL A 46 1.06 -29.17 -3.90
CA VAL A 46 1.49 -29.31 -2.51
C VAL A 46 0.29 -29.00 -1.63
N GLY A 47 -0.32 -30.07 -1.10
CA GLY A 47 -1.41 -30.00 -0.14
C GLY A 47 -0.89 -29.61 1.25
N ILE A 48 -1.53 -28.61 1.85
CA ILE A 48 -1.31 -28.21 3.24
C ILE A 48 -2.27 -29.04 4.13
N THR A 49 -1.72 -29.85 5.02
CA THR A 49 -2.46 -30.65 6.01
C THR A 49 -2.43 -30.00 7.40
N ARG A 50 -3.63 -29.63 7.88
CA ARG A 50 -4.15 -29.49 9.27
C ARG A 50 -3.39 -28.69 10.37
N PRO A 51 -4.08 -27.83 11.14
CA PRO A 51 -3.51 -27.10 12.27
C PRO A 51 -3.56 -27.87 13.60
N GLY A 52 -2.48 -27.77 14.38
CA GLY A 52 -2.36 -28.25 15.76
C GLY A 52 -2.91 -27.25 16.79
N ARG A 53 -3.53 -27.79 17.85
CA ARG A 53 -4.16 -27.07 18.96
C ARG A 53 -3.10 -26.45 19.89
N PHE A 54 -3.26 -25.18 20.25
CA PHE A 54 -2.56 -24.55 21.38
C PHE A 54 -3.54 -24.34 22.53
N SER A 55 -3.22 -24.90 23.70
CA SER A 55 -3.94 -24.73 24.96
C SER A 55 -3.32 -23.59 25.77
N VAL A 56 -4.15 -22.59 26.11
CA VAL A 56 -3.76 -21.44 26.94
C VAL A 56 -4.07 -21.77 28.40
N TRP A 57 -3.05 -21.81 29.25
CA TRP A 57 -3.20 -21.86 30.71
C TRP A 57 -3.30 -20.43 31.26
N ARG A 58 -4.46 -20.07 31.84
CA ARG A 58 -4.63 -18.87 32.66
C ARG A 58 -4.57 -19.26 34.14
N ARG A 59 -3.70 -18.60 34.91
CA ARG A 59 -3.77 -18.57 36.39
C ARG A 59 -4.17 -17.15 36.83
N PRO A 60 -5.15 -16.99 37.74
CA PRO A 60 -5.44 -15.70 38.33
C PRO A 60 -4.52 -15.48 39.55
N VAL A 61 -4.00 -14.26 39.71
CA VAL A 61 -3.43 -13.83 40.99
C VAL A 61 -4.19 -12.58 41.42
N SER A 62 -5.03 -12.76 42.42
CA SER A 62 -5.66 -11.69 43.19
C SER A 62 -4.75 -11.36 44.37
N GLY A 63 -4.52 -10.08 44.62
CA GLY A 63 -3.80 -9.62 45.80
C GLY A 63 -3.80 -8.09 45.87
N ALA A 64 -4.77 -7.54 46.58
CA ALA A 64 -4.82 -6.12 46.94
C ALA A 64 -3.86 -5.86 48.11
N LEU A 65 -3.12 -4.75 48.05
CA LEU A 65 -2.42 -4.16 49.19
C LEU A 65 -2.30 -2.64 48.98
N THR A 66 -2.76 -1.88 49.96
CA THR A 66 -2.83 -0.42 49.97
C THR A 66 -1.78 0.21 50.89
N LEU A 67 -1.02 1.17 50.32
CA LEU A 67 -0.52 2.47 50.87
C LEU A 67 0.62 2.45 51.93
N PRO A 68 1.48 3.52 52.05
CA PRO A 68 1.20 4.96 51.85
C PRO A 68 2.29 5.79 51.09
N GLY A 69 1.96 7.07 50.86
CA GLY A 69 2.59 7.95 49.86
C GLY A 69 3.85 8.71 50.24
N SER A 70 4.41 9.35 49.21
CA SER A 70 5.31 10.50 49.30
C SER A 70 5.17 11.33 48.02
N SER A 71 5.00 12.63 48.22
CA SER A 71 4.85 13.66 47.20
C SER A 71 6.19 13.98 46.53
N GLY A 72 6.30 13.61 45.26
CA GLY A 72 7.33 14.08 44.34
C GLY A 72 6.78 13.90 42.94
N GLY A 73 6.34 14.99 42.31
CA GLY A 73 5.75 14.97 40.97
C GLY A 73 6.79 14.62 39.92
N MET A 74 7.05 13.32 39.73
CA MET A 74 7.48 12.81 38.44
C MET A 74 6.27 12.86 37.53
N MET A 75 6.35 13.62 36.44
CA MET A 75 5.40 13.48 35.34
C MET A 75 5.46 12.02 34.89
N SER A 76 4.40 11.28 35.20
CA SER A 76 4.23 9.93 34.67
C SER A 76 4.30 10.04 33.14
N PRO A 77 5.18 9.30 32.45
CA PRO A 77 5.22 9.33 31.00
C PRO A 77 3.93 8.66 30.53
N THR A 78 2.87 9.44 30.36
CA THR A 78 1.68 8.98 29.67
C THR A 78 2.11 8.66 28.25
N VAL A 79 2.27 7.36 27.96
CA VAL A 79 2.43 6.83 26.61
C VAL A 79 1.30 7.43 25.78
N ARG A 80 1.63 8.36 24.88
CA ARG A 80 0.64 8.96 23.99
C ARG A 80 0.06 7.85 23.12
N THR A 81 -1.25 7.67 23.17
CA THR A 81 -1.94 6.78 22.24
C THR A 81 -1.89 7.45 20.85
N PRO A 82 -1.33 6.79 19.83
CA PRO A 82 -1.29 7.35 18.49
C PRO A 82 -2.71 7.63 17.97
N VAL A 83 -2.92 8.78 17.33
CA VAL A 83 -4.24 9.23 16.88
C VAL A 83 -4.54 8.81 15.45
N ALA A 84 -5.83 8.66 15.14
CA ALA A 84 -6.32 8.48 13.78
C ALA A 84 -6.44 9.83 13.08
N VAL A 85 -5.76 9.99 11.96
CA VAL A 85 -5.75 11.23 11.16
C VAL A 85 -6.82 11.16 10.06
N PRO A 86 -7.63 12.22 9.86
CA PRO A 86 -8.53 12.33 8.72
C PRO A 86 -7.78 12.31 7.38
N ARG A 87 -8.28 11.52 6.41
CA ARG A 87 -7.77 11.48 5.03
C ARG A 87 -6.23 11.39 4.90
N GLN A 88 -5.57 12.47 4.51
CA GLN A 88 -4.10 12.56 4.42
C GLN A 88 -3.58 13.80 5.15
N GLU A 89 -4.36 14.31 6.11
CA GLU A 89 -4.17 15.59 6.79
C GLU A 89 -3.22 15.47 7.99
N TRP A 90 -2.08 14.83 7.79
CA TRP A 90 -1.12 14.54 8.87
C TRP A 90 -0.53 15.81 9.52
N THR A 91 -0.57 16.95 8.83
CA THR A 91 -0.14 18.25 9.36
C THR A 91 -1.10 18.84 10.41
N THR A 92 -2.26 18.22 10.64
CA THR A 92 -3.18 18.60 11.72
C THR A 92 -2.72 18.12 13.10
N VAL A 93 -1.67 17.30 13.14
CA VAL A 93 -1.07 16.78 14.37
C VAL A 93 0.42 17.07 14.38
N GLU A 94 0.95 17.36 15.56
CA GLU A 94 2.36 17.70 15.75
C GLU A 94 3.10 16.53 16.42
N ALA A 95 4.15 16.04 15.77
CA ALA A 95 5.06 15.09 16.36
C ALA A 95 5.96 15.78 17.41
N PRO A 96 6.36 15.09 18.49
CA PRO A 96 7.30 15.64 19.47
C PRO A 96 8.63 16.12 18.83
N GLU A 97 9.25 17.11 19.47
CA GLU A 97 10.62 17.52 19.12
C GLU A 97 11.61 16.39 19.43
N LEU A 98 12.63 16.25 18.57
CA LEU A 98 13.69 15.26 18.77
C LEU A 98 14.43 15.52 20.09
N GLY A 99 14.65 14.47 20.87
CA GLY A 99 15.27 14.51 22.20
C GLY A 99 14.35 14.98 23.33
N ALA A 100 13.11 15.40 23.05
CA ALA A 100 12.19 15.99 24.03
C ALA A 100 11.03 15.07 24.45
N TRP A 101 11.14 13.75 24.23
CA TRP A 101 10.09 12.77 24.50
C TRP A 101 10.67 11.41 24.90
N THR A 102 9.84 10.55 25.48
CA THR A 102 10.24 9.19 25.90
C THR A 102 9.65 8.16 24.94
N PRO A 103 10.47 7.44 24.16
CA PRO A 103 10.01 6.36 23.30
C PRO A 103 9.51 5.15 24.09
N ALA A 104 8.52 4.46 23.53
CA ALA A 104 7.93 3.24 24.10
C ALA A 104 7.78 2.11 23.08
N LEU A 105 7.73 2.41 21.78
CA LEU A 105 7.60 1.40 20.72
C LEU A 105 8.97 0.82 20.34
N THR A 106 9.00 -0.48 20.05
CA THR A 106 10.18 -1.15 19.50
C THR A 106 10.27 -0.96 17.99
N VAL A 107 11.48 -0.75 17.47
CA VAL A 107 11.76 -0.58 16.05
C VAL A 107 12.72 -1.67 15.58
N THR A 108 12.35 -2.39 14.52
CA THR A 108 13.27 -3.27 13.80
C THR A 108 13.67 -2.62 12.48
N VAL A 109 14.98 -2.35 12.31
CA VAL A 109 15.55 -1.90 11.04
C VAL A 109 15.86 -3.11 10.17
N VAL A 110 15.33 -3.14 8.95
CA VAL A 110 15.57 -4.19 7.96
C VAL A 110 16.44 -3.63 6.85
N LEU A 111 17.63 -4.22 6.68
CA LEU A 111 18.63 -3.85 5.68
C LEU A 111 18.69 -4.91 4.58
N PRO A 112 17.98 -4.76 3.45
CA PRO A 112 18.16 -5.64 2.30
C PRO A 112 19.56 -5.39 1.70
N ALA A 113 20.40 -6.43 1.65
CA ALA A 113 21.80 -6.31 1.27
C ALA A 113 22.18 -7.40 0.25
N LYS A 114 22.98 -7.02 -0.75
CA LYS A 114 23.52 -7.96 -1.74
C LYS A 114 24.87 -7.48 -2.26
N ASP A 115 25.91 -8.27 -2.02
CA ASP A 115 27.27 -8.06 -2.56
C ASP A 115 27.84 -6.66 -2.23
N CYS A 116 27.51 -6.11 -1.05
CA CYS A 116 27.79 -4.73 -0.65
C CYS A 116 28.38 -4.62 0.78
N GLN A 117 29.39 -5.44 1.09
CA GLN A 117 29.94 -5.51 2.45
C GLN A 117 30.54 -4.17 2.90
N ASP A 118 31.24 -3.46 2.02
CA ASP A 118 31.92 -2.21 2.37
C ASP A 118 30.90 -1.10 2.67
N GLU A 119 29.84 -1.00 1.87
CA GLU A 119 28.75 -0.05 2.13
C GLU A 119 27.95 -0.40 3.37
N LEU A 120 27.72 -1.70 3.61
CA LEU A 120 27.03 -2.21 4.80
C LEU A 120 27.80 -1.84 6.08
N ASP A 121 29.14 -1.91 6.06
CA ASP A 121 29.97 -1.57 7.20
C ASP A 121 29.79 -0.09 7.62
N LEU A 122 29.68 0.83 6.66
CA LEU A 122 29.39 2.24 6.93
C LEU A 122 27.95 2.45 7.45
N THR A 123 26.97 1.77 6.85
CA THR A 123 25.56 1.82 7.28
C THR A 123 25.40 1.33 8.72
N LEU A 124 26.02 0.21 9.09
CA LEU A 124 25.96 -0.33 10.44
C LEU A 124 26.70 0.56 11.46
N ALA A 125 27.80 1.21 11.07
CA ALA A 125 28.49 2.16 11.93
C ALA A 125 27.61 3.38 12.28
N ALA A 126 26.83 3.89 11.33
CA ALA A 126 25.85 4.95 11.58
C ALA A 126 24.69 4.49 12.49
N LEU A 127 24.18 3.28 12.30
CA LEU A 127 23.11 2.74 13.13
C LEU A 127 23.57 2.47 14.58
N ALA A 128 24.87 2.24 14.81
CA ALA A 128 25.43 1.98 16.13
C ALA A 128 25.42 3.19 17.08
N ALA A 129 25.10 4.40 16.59
CA ALA A 129 25.13 5.63 17.36
C ALA A 129 23.84 6.48 17.23
N GLN A 130 22.70 5.84 17.04
CA GLN A 130 21.40 6.52 16.99
C GLN A 130 20.97 7.05 18.36
N THR A 131 20.16 8.12 18.39
CA THR A 131 19.55 8.65 19.63
C THR A 131 18.38 7.81 20.14
N TYR A 132 17.82 6.94 19.30
CA TYR A 132 16.75 6.03 19.73
C TYR A 132 17.28 5.01 20.75
N PRO A 133 16.55 4.68 21.83
CA PRO A 133 17.03 3.78 22.87
C PRO A 133 17.46 2.42 22.31
N ALA A 134 18.67 1.98 22.63
CA ALA A 134 19.28 0.76 22.07
C ALA A 134 18.47 -0.50 22.43
N GLU A 135 17.86 -0.52 23.60
CA GLU A 135 16.98 -1.60 24.06
C GLU A 135 15.66 -1.71 23.28
N LEU A 136 15.27 -0.64 22.57
CA LEU A 136 14.10 -0.57 21.69
C LEU A 136 14.45 -0.71 20.20
N LEU A 137 15.73 -0.92 19.86
CA LEU A 137 16.21 -0.95 18.48
C LEU A 137 16.83 -2.32 18.14
N ASP A 138 16.21 -3.05 17.22
CA ASP A 138 16.77 -4.26 16.61
C ASP A 138 17.20 -3.98 15.16
N VAL A 139 18.24 -4.65 14.68
CA VAL A 139 18.68 -4.56 13.27
C VAL A 139 18.79 -5.95 12.64
N ILE A 140 18.20 -6.11 11.45
CA ILE A 140 18.26 -7.34 10.65
C ILE A 140 18.88 -7.00 9.31
N VAL A 141 20.10 -7.47 9.08
CA VAL A 141 20.72 -7.50 7.76
C VAL A 141 20.17 -8.70 7.02
N VAL A 142 19.52 -8.50 5.87
CA VAL A 142 19.03 -9.58 5.02
C VAL A 142 19.99 -9.75 3.86
N ASP A 143 20.83 -10.78 3.93
CA ASP A 143 21.75 -11.16 2.86
C ASP A 143 20.96 -11.90 1.76
N ASP A 144 20.67 -11.21 0.65
CA ASP A 144 19.96 -11.71 -0.53
C ASP A 144 20.88 -12.57 -1.42
N ALA A 145 21.38 -13.66 -0.82
CA ALA A 145 22.27 -14.62 -1.45
C ALA A 145 23.48 -13.95 -2.12
N SER A 146 24.22 -13.13 -1.38
CA SER A 146 25.52 -12.60 -1.80
C SER A 146 26.48 -13.74 -2.12
N ALA A 147 27.36 -13.51 -3.10
CA ALA A 147 28.37 -14.48 -3.53
C ALA A 147 29.24 -14.90 -2.33
N GLU A 148 29.73 -13.90 -1.61
CA GLU A 148 30.34 -14.08 -0.29
C GLU A 148 29.31 -13.73 0.80
N PRO A 149 29.09 -14.59 1.81
CA PRO A 149 28.16 -14.27 2.89
C PRO A 149 28.51 -12.95 3.58
N LEU A 150 27.50 -12.11 3.76
CA LEU A 150 27.66 -10.86 4.51
C LEU A 150 27.82 -11.14 6.00
N ARG A 151 28.61 -10.29 6.67
CA ARG A 151 28.91 -10.40 8.10
C ARG A 151 28.67 -9.09 8.84
N LEU A 152 28.44 -9.18 10.14
CA LEU A 152 28.46 -7.99 11.00
C LEU A 152 29.93 -7.56 11.23
N PRO A 153 30.28 -6.27 11.02
CA PRO A 153 31.59 -5.73 11.32
C PRO A 153 31.77 -5.56 12.84
N ALA A 154 32.96 -5.13 13.29
CA ALA A 154 33.21 -4.89 14.72
C ALA A 154 32.32 -3.75 15.29
N VAL A 155 31.99 -2.75 14.48
CA VAL A 155 31.13 -1.62 14.86
C VAL A 155 29.74 -1.85 14.27
N HIS A 156 28.79 -2.25 15.11
CA HIS A 156 27.40 -2.47 14.73
C HIS A 156 26.46 -2.21 15.93
N PRO A 157 25.15 -2.04 15.70
CA PRO A 157 24.16 -1.96 16.78
C PRO A 157 24.17 -3.23 17.64
N GLU A 158 24.04 -3.11 18.96
CA GLU A 158 24.13 -4.23 19.90
C GLU A 158 23.19 -5.40 19.55
N ARG A 159 22.00 -5.09 19.04
CA ARG A 159 20.96 -6.07 18.70
C ARG A 159 20.85 -6.29 17.18
N ALA A 160 21.99 -6.38 16.51
CA ALA A 160 22.05 -6.71 15.08
C ALA A 160 22.22 -8.22 14.83
N ARG A 161 21.61 -8.72 13.75
CA ARG A 161 21.82 -10.08 13.24
C ARG A 161 21.76 -10.13 11.72
N VAL A 162 22.33 -11.18 11.13
CA VAL A 162 22.24 -11.48 9.69
C VAL A 162 21.23 -12.60 9.45
N LEU A 163 20.27 -12.37 8.56
CA LEU A 163 19.37 -13.35 7.99
C LEU A 163 19.80 -13.61 6.54
N ARG A 164 20.34 -14.79 6.25
CA ARG A 164 20.76 -15.15 4.89
C ARG A 164 19.67 -15.91 4.15
N LEU A 165 19.33 -15.44 2.96
CA LEU A 165 18.40 -16.14 2.07
C LEU A 165 19.12 -17.28 1.32
N PRO A 166 18.42 -18.39 1.00
CA PRO A 166 19.01 -19.50 0.27
C PRO A 166 19.57 -19.10 -1.11
N PRO A 167 20.54 -19.85 -1.67
CA PRO A 167 20.98 -19.64 -3.05
C PRO A 167 19.87 -19.91 -4.07
N GLY A 168 19.88 -19.20 -5.20
CA GLY A 168 18.89 -19.37 -6.29
C GLY A 168 17.54 -18.70 -6.03
N ASP A 169 17.34 -18.16 -4.82
CA ASP A 169 16.17 -17.41 -4.40
C ASP A 169 16.25 -15.90 -4.71
N GLY A 170 17.35 -15.46 -5.31
CA GLY A 170 17.68 -14.05 -5.59
C GLY A 170 16.72 -13.39 -6.57
N HIS A 171 15.61 -12.87 -6.04
CA HIS A 171 14.58 -12.15 -6.77
C HIS A 171 14.30 -10.78 -6.12
N GLY A 172 15.36 -10.01 -5.90
CA GLY A 172 15.29 -8.57 -5.74
C GLY A 172 14.93 -8.05 -4.34
N SER A 173 15.10 -6.74 -4.19
CA SER A 173 15.03 -6.05 -2.90
C SER A 173 13.66 -6.13 -2.21
N GLY A 174 12.58 -6.46 -2.93
CA GLY A 174 11.26 -6.72 -2.34
C GLY A 174 11.22 -7.97 -1.47
N ARG A 175 11.81 -9.06 -1.95
CA ARG A 175 11.87 -10.33 -1.22
C ARG A 175 12.72 -10.21 0.03
N ALA A 176 13.89 -9.58 -0.06
CA ALA A 176 14.77 -9.35 1.08
C ALA A 176 14.07 -8.51 2.16
N ARG A 177 13.40 -7.41 1.78
CA ARG A 177 12.59 -6.62 2.71
C ARG A 177 11.47 -7.46 3.35
N HIS A 178 10.74 -8.24 2.55
CA HIS A 178 9.66 -9.07 3.07
C HIS A 178 10.15 -10.12 4.08
N ALA A 179 11.23 -10.83 3.77
CA ALA A 179 11.82 -11.81 4.68
C ALA A 179 12.34 -11.18 5.98
N GLY A 180 12.96 -9.99 5.90
CA GLY A 180 13.37 -9.25 7.08
C GLY A 180 12.20 -8.81 7.95
N ALA A 181 11.10 -8.37 7.33
CA ALA A 181 9.90 -7.96 8.04
C ALA A 181 9.17 -9.14 8.70
N GLU A 182 9.16 -10.32 8.08
CA GLU A 182 8.65 -11.57 8.67
C GLU A 182 9.47 -11.98 9.91
N ALA A 183 10.79 -11.76 9.87
CA ALA A 183 11.69 -12.01 10.99
C ALA A 183 11.69 -10.89 12.05
N ALA A 184 11.04 -9.75 11.78
CA ALA A 184 11.02 -8.60 12.67
C ALA A 184 10.02 -8.78 13.81
N THR A 185 10.44 -8.37 15.01
CA THR A 185 9.60 -8.44 16.22
C THR A 185 9.12 -7.07 16.70
N GLY A 186 9.69 -5.98 16.17
CA GLY A 186 9.35 -4.63 16.56
C GLY A 186 7.89 -4.26 16.29
N ASP A 187 7.40 -3.27 17.03
CA ASP A 187 6.10 -2.62 16.77
C ASP A 187 6.12 -1.89 15.42
N VAL A 188 7.29 -1.35 15.07
CA VAL A 188 7.57 -0.66 13.81
C VAL A 188 8.64 -1.42 13.03
N VAL A 189 8.46 -1.53 11.72
CA VAL A 189 9.50 -1.99 10.79
C VAL A 189 10.01 -0.78 10.00
N LEU A 190 11.30 -0.50 10.07
CA LEU A 190 11.99 0.53 9.30
C LEU A 190 12.86 -0.14 8.23
N PHE A 191 12.52 0.06 6.97
CA PHE A 191 13.35 -0.39 5.85
C PHE A 191 14.37 0.70 5.53
N LEU A 192 15.63 0.29 5.42
CA LEU A 192 16.75 1.17 5.09
C LEU A 192 17.66 0.40 4.13
N ASP A 193 18.02 0.95 2.97
CA ASP A 193 18.95 0.25 2.08
C ASP A 193 20.32 0.06 2.76
N ALA A 194 21.02 -1.04 2.44
CA ALA A 194 22.31 -1.37 3.05
C ALA A 194 23.45 -0.40 2.69
N ASP A 195 23.23 0.50 1.74
CA ASP A 195 24.13 1.57 1.30
C ASP A 195 23.68 2.97 1.78
N ILE A 196 22.79 3.04 2.78
CA ILE A 196 22.31 4.31 3.36
C ILE A 196 22.97 4.57 4.72
N VAL A 197 23.78 5.62 4.78
CA VAL A 197 24.36 6.14 6.03
C VAL A 197 23.36 7.11 6.69
N ALA A 198 22.75 6.67 7.79
CA ALA A 198 21.76 7.43 8.54
C ALA A 198 22.41 8.51 9.44
N THR A 199 21.79 9.68 9.55
CA THR A 199 22.22 10.68 10.56
C THR A 199 21.83 10.22 11.97
N ARG A 200 22.37 10.91 12.98
CA ARG A 200 22.23 10.57 14.41
C ARG A 200 20.78 10.34 14.87
N THR A 201 19.85 11.15 14.38
CA THR A 201 18.45 11.17 14.83
C THR A 201 17.50 10.44 13.88
N HIS A 202 18.02 9.68 12.90
CA HIS A 202 17.21 9.13 11.82
C HIS A 202 16.10 8.20 12.33
N VAL A 203 16.45 7.21 13.17
CA VAL A 203 15.46 6.27 13.73
C VAL A 203 14.45 7.00 14.61
N GLU A 204 14.91 7.95 15.42
CA GLU A 204 14.04 8.74 16.30
C GLU A 204 13.03 9.60 15.51
N ALA A 205 13.47 10.20 14.41
CA ALA A 205 12.64 11.01 13.53
C ALA A 205 11.52 10.18 12.86
N HIS A 206 11.79 8.92 12.52
CA HIS A 206 10.74 7.99 12.13
C HIS A 206 9.82 7.65 13.31
N ALA A 207 10.39 7.26 14.45
CA ALA A 207 9.66 6.75 15.60
C ALA A 207 8.68 7.75 16.22
N ARG A 208 9.02 9.05 16.27
CA ARG A 208 8.13 10.09 16.84
C ARG A 208 6.77 10.15 16.16
N TRP A 209 6.70 9.87 14.86
CA TRP A 209 5.43 9.83 14.13
C TRP A 209 4.63 8.58 14.44
N HIS A 210 5.26 7.41 14.63
CA HIS A 210 4.55 6.20 15.04
C HIS A 210 3.94 6.30 16.44
N HIS A 211 4.51 7.13 17.31
CA HIS A 211 3.94 7.46 18.62
C HIS A 211 2.82 8.52 18.54
N THR A 212 2.69 9.21 17.40
CA THR A 212 1.74 10.31 17.22
C THR A 212 0.56 9.91 16.34
N VAL A 213 0.81 9.16 15.26
CA VAL A 213 -0.16 8.78 14.23
C VAL A 213 -0.17 7.27 14.09
N ALA A 214 -1.33 6.66 14.32
CA ALA A 214 -1.47 5.20 14.38
C ALA A 214 -1.14 4.48 13.06
N ASP A 215 -1.45 5.11 11.93
CA ASP A 215 -1.32 4.52 10.59
C ASP A 215 -0.16 5.12 9.79
N ALA A 216 0.85 5.66 10.46
CA ALA A 216 1.92 6.40 9.81
C ALA A 216 2.77 5.50 8.90
N VAL A 217 2.99 5.92 7.66
CA VAL A 217 4.10 5.43 6.82
C VAL A 217 5.04 6.61 6.61
N VAL A 218 6.16 6.58 7.32
CA VAL A 218 7.09 7.71 7.38
C VAL A 218 8.18 7.53 6.33
N LEU A 219 8.43 8.57 5.55
CA LEU A 219 9.38 8.59 4.43
C LEU A 219 10.61 9.43 4.83
N GLY A 220 11.78 8.81 4.85
CA GLY A 220 13.02 9.50 5.19
C GLY A 220 13.58 10.34 4.04
N HIS A 221 14.35 11.35 4.41
CA HIS A 221 15.01 12.26 3.48
C HIS A 221 16.44 11.81 3.20
N LYS A 222 16.81 11.70 1.92
CA LYS A 222 18.12 11.18 1.51
C LYS A 222 18.80 12.04 0.46
N MET A 223 20.11 12.17 0.59
CA MET A 223 21.01 12.78 -0.39
C MET A 223 21.93 11.71 -0.96
N PHE A 224 22.38 11.84 -2.20
CA PHE A 224 23.38 10.96 -2.81
C PHE A 224 24.75 11.61 -2.69
N VAL A 225 25.70 10.89 -2.09
CA VAL A 225 27.05 11.40 -1.81
C VAL A 225 28.05 10.27 -2.00
N ASP A 226 29.22 10.60 -2.51
CA ASP A 226 30.34 9.67 -2.62
C ASP A 226 31.05 9.50 -1.26
N PHE A 227 31.25 8.24 -0.85
CA PHE A 227 31.88 7.86 0.42
C PHE A 227 33.30 7.31 0.25
N ASP A 228 33.90 7.43 -0.94
CA ASP A 228 35.32 7.07 -1.15
C ASP A 228 36.22 7.69 -0.07
N ASP A 229 37.16 6.90 0.45
CA ASP A 229 38.08 7.25 1.54
C ASP A 229 37.44 7.54 2.91
N ILE A 230 36.12 7.35 3.10
CA ILE A 230 35.46 7.44 4.41
C ILE A 230 35.43 6.08 5.07
N THR A 231 35.90 5.99 6.31
CA THR A 231 35.88 4.73 7.08
C THR A 231 34.67 4.62 8.00
N ALA A 232 34.37 3.39 8.45
CA ALA A 232 33.34 3.14 9.45
C ALA A 232 33.58 3.91 10.77
N ALA A 233 34.85 4.13 11.13
CA ALA A 233 35.21 4.91 12.32
C ALA A 233 34.84 6.40 12.14
N ASP A 234 35.07 6.96 10.95
CA ASP A 234 34.70 8.34 10.62
C ASP A 234 33.17 8.52 10.67
N VAL A 235 32.42 7.57 10.10
CA VAL A 235 30.95 7.56 10.14
C VAL A 235 30.42 7.46 11.57
N LEU A 236 30.97 6.55 12.37
CA LEU A 236 30.59 6.40 13.78
C LEU A 236 30.82 7.71 14.55
N GLN A 237 31.98 8.34 14.37
CA GLN A 237 32.29 9.60 15.04
C GLN A 237 31.38 10.73 14.57
N ALA A 238 31.15 10.86 13.26
CA ALA A 238 30.26 11.88 12.71
C ALA A 238 28.81 11.72 13.18
N THR A 239 28.35 10.48 13.37
CA THR A 239 27.03 10.20 13.95
C THR A 239 26.98 10.55 15.44
N ARG A 240 28.04 10.20 16.19
CA ARG A 240 28.13 10.51 17.64
C ARG A 240 28.22 12.00 17.95
N ASP A 241 28.83 12.78 17.07
CA ASP A 241 29.03 14.21 17.30
C ASP A 241 28.03 15.08 16.52
N ASP A 242 27.16 14.46 15.70
CA ASP A 242 26.26 15.15 14.78
C ASP A 242 27.00 16.09 13.81
N THR A 243 28.07 15.58 13.18
CA THR A 243 29.01 16.36 12.36
C THR A 243 29.12 15.88 10.90
N PHE A 244 28.07 15.26 10.35
CA PHE A 244 28.05 14.82 8.95
C PHE A 244 28.34 15.96 7.94
N ASP A 245 27.90 17.18 8.22
CA ASP A 245 28.18 18.34 7.36
C ASP A 245 29.69 18.65 7.29
N ARG A 246 30.45 18.37 8.36
CA ARG A 246 31.92 18.46 8.37
C ARG A 246 32.55 17.25 7.67
N LEU A 247 32.09 16.03 7.96
CA LEU A 247 32.63 14.80 7.34
C LEU A 247 32.52 14.83 5.81
N LEU A 248 31.40 15.35 5.31
CA LEU A 248 31.07 15.40 3.88
C LEU A 248 31.42 16.75 3.24
N ALA A 249 32.16 17.61 3.92
CA ALA A 249 32.55 18.92 3.42
C ALA A 249 33.36 18.79 2.12
N GLY A 250 33.02 19.60 1.10
CA GLY A 250 33.68 19.57 -0.20
C GLY A 250 33.23 18.43 -1.13
N ARG A 251 32.42 17.47 -0.65
CA ARG A 251 31.89 16.39 -1.49
C ARG A 251 30.63 16.82 -2.22
N LYS A 252 30.46 16.35 -3.45
CA LYS A 252 29.27 16.62 -4.27
C LYS A 252 28.07 15.88 -3.68
N GLN A 253 27.01 16.62 -3.38
CA GLN A 253 25.75 16.05 -2.90
C GLN A 253 24.64 16.25 -3.94
N GLN A 254 23.87 15.20 -4.21
CA GLN A 254 22.74 15.28 -5.14
C GLN A 254 21.42 14.98 -4.41
N ARG A 255 20.41 15.78 -4.69
CA ARG A 255 19.05 15.62 -4.17
C ARG A 255 18.33 14.43 -4.83
N HIS A 256 17.33 13.88 -4.15
CA HIS A 256 16.36 13.00 -4.82
C HIS A 256 15.29 13.85 -5.51
N GLY A 257 15.70 14.61 -6.54
CA GLY A 257 14.89 15.68 -7.14
C GLY A 257 13.44 15.31 -7.42
N TRP A 258 13.18 14.19 -8.12
CA TRP A 258 11.82 13.77 -8.44
C TRP A 258 10.91 13.58 -7.21
N GLN A 259 11.39 12.87 -6.17
CA GLN A 259 10.58 12.59 -4.98
C GLN A 259 10.31 13.89 -4.20
N GLU A 260 11.35 14.70 -4.00
CA GLU A 260 11.23 15.96 -3.27
C GLU A 260 10.33 16.96 -3.98
N ASP A 261 10.46 17.08 -5.31
CA ASP A 261 9.65 17.97 -6.12
C ASP A 261 8.19 17.49 -6.19
N PHE A 262 7.96 16.16 -6.22
CA PHE A 262 6.63 15.58 -6.09
C PHE A 262 6.01 15.90 -4.73
N ILE A 263 6.71 15.64 -3.61
CA ILE A 263 6.23 15.94 -2.26
C ILE A 263 5.88 17.43 -2.14
N LYS A 264 6.73 18.31 -2.65
CA LYS A 264 6.50 19.76 -2.63
C LYS A 264 5.28 20.17 -3.46
N SER A 265 5.19 19.71 -4.71
CA SER A 265 4.06 20.03 -5.59
C SER A 265 2.73 19.41 -5.11
N ALA A 266 2.82 18.35 -4.30
CA ALA A 266 1.69 17.71 -3.66
C ALA A 266 1.32 18.28 -2.28
N ASP A 267 1.80 19.49 -1.95
CA ASP A 267 1.62 20.15 -0.65
C ASP A 267 1.97 19.22 0.52
N ARG A 268 3.19 18.69 0.53
CA ARG A 268 3.64 17.73 1.55
C ARG A 268 2.76 16.48 1.64
N LEU A 269 2.20 16.08 0.49
CA LEU A 269 1.28 14.96 0.30
C LEU A 269 -0.12 15.16 0.91
N THR A 270 -0.51 16.36 1.36
CA THR A 270 -1.82 16.60 1.99
C THR A 270 -2.94 16.92 1.01
N ARG A 271 -2.65 17.08 -0.29
CA ARG A 271 -3.69 17.29 -1.31
C ARG A 271 -4.68 16.11 -1.32
N PRO A 272 -5.99 16.36 -1.57
CA PRO A 272 -7.01 15.32 -1.65
C PRO A 272 -6.97 14.60 -3.01
N VAL A 273 -5.85 13.96 -3.32
CA VAL A 273 -5.63 13.19 -4.55
C VAL A 273 -5.07 11.81 -4.21
N ASP A 274 -5.46 10.81 -5.01
CA ASP A 274 -5.18 9.40 -4.72
C ASP A 274 -3.88 8.92 -5.38
N ASP A 275 -2.84 9.76 -5.35
CA ASP A 275 -1.51 9.48 -5.94
C ASP A 275 -0.36 9.67 -4.95
N ALA A 276 -0.64 10.02 -3.70
CA ALA A 276 0.38 10.29 -2.67
C ALA A 276 1.38 9.12 -2.49
N PHE A 277 0.92 7.88 -2.74
CA PHE A 277 1.73 6.67 -2.66
C PHE A 277 2.92 6.67 -3.63
N LEU A 278 2.90 7.47 -4.69
CA LEU A 278 4.03 7.63 -5.60
C LEU A 278 5.29 8.13 -4.87
N ALA A 279 5.13 8.85 -3.76
CA ALA A 279 6.25 9.34 -2.96
C ALA A 279 6.98 8.22 -2.20
N VAL A 280 6.42 7.02 -2.08
CA VAL A 280 7.02 5.93 -1.28
C VAL A 280 8.26 5.39 -1.99
N VAL A 281 9.38 5.37 -1.25
CA VAL A 281 10.68 4.88 -1.72
C VAL A 281 11.27 3.99 -0.63
N GLY A 282 11.59 2.76 -0.98
CA GLY A 282 12.00 1.69 -0.06
C GLY A 282 13.35 1.90 0.61
N ALA A 283 14.12 2.90 0.18
CA ALA A 283 15.46 3.20 0.67
C ALA A 283 15.49 3.74 2.11
N SER A 284 14.39 4.35 2.56
CA SER A 284 14.20 4.81 3.94
C SER A 284 12.70 5.04 4.15
N VAL A 285 12.03 4.02 4.69
CA VAL A 285 10.58 4.04 4.93
C VAL A 285 10.24 3.15 6.11
N SER A 286 9.34 3.61 6.98
CA SER A 286 8.87 2.82 8.12
C SER A 286 7.36 2.73 8.18
N ALA A 287 6.84 1.63 8.70
CA ALA A 287 5.42 1.42 8.95
C ALA A 287 5.21 0.65 10.27
N PRO A 288 4.04 0.79 10.93
CA PRO A 288 3.61 -0.16 11.94
C PRO A 288 3.63 -1.57 11.36
N ARG A 289 4.19 -2.53 12.09
CA ARG A 289 4.30 -3.92 11.62
C ARG A 289 2.93 -4.52 11.29
N ALA A 290 1.90 -4.17 12.07
CA ALA A 290 0.53 -4.60 11.81
C ALA A 290 -0.01 -4.07 10.47
N LEU A 291 0.23 -2.80 10.15
CA LEU A 291 -0.17 -2.19 8.88
C LEU A 291 0.61 -2.78 7.70
N TYR A 292 1.90 -3.04 7.89
CA TYR A 292 2.73 -3.73 6.88
C TYR A 292 2.20 -5.13 6.58
N ALA A 293 1.82 -5.90 7.61
CA ALA A 293 1.23 -7.22 7.45
C ALA A 293 -0.14 -7.15 6.75
N GLU A 294 -1.00 -6.22 7.17
CA GLU A 294 -2.32 -6.00 6.57
C GLU A 294 -2.23 -5.60 5.09
N SER A 295 -1.25 -4.78 4.72
CA SER A 295 -1.05 -4.40 3.32
C SER A 295 -0.47 -5.53 2.47
N GLY A 296 0.01 -6.62 3.09
CA GLY A 296 0.73 -7.73 2.46
C GLY A 296 2.22 -7.45 2.17
N GLY A 297 2.80 -6.42 2.78
CA GLY A 297 4.23 -6.09 2.69
C GLY A 297 4.78 -5.79 1.29
N PHE A 298 6.10 -5.85 1.09
CA PHE A 298 6.70 -5.68 -0.24
C PHE A 298 6.46 -6.89 -1.15
N SER A 299 6.09 -6.63 -2.41
CA SER A 299 5.97 -7.68 -3.43
C SER A 299 7.33 -8.25 -3.82
N THR A 300 7.38 -9.55 -4.11
CA THR A 300 8.58 -10.29 -4.56
C THR A 300 8.78 -10.21 -6.07
N PHE A 301 8.38 -9.09 -6.70
CA PHE A 301 8.56 -8.93 -8.13
C PHE A 301 10.05 -9.02 -8.49
N GLY A 302 10.43 -9.96 -9.36
CA GLY A 302 11.81 -10.13 -9.84
C GLY A 302 12.34 -8.97 -10.70
N LEU A 303 11.66 -7.82 -10.71
CA LEU A 303 12.00 -6.62 -11.48
C LEU A 303 12.18 -5.41 -10.56
N ARG A 304 13.31 -4.71 -10.70
CA ARG A 304 13.60 -3.51 -9.92
C ARG A 304 12.69 -2.34 -10.33
N GLY A 305 12.45 -1.42 -9.40
CA GLY A 305 11.86 -0.10 -9.68
C GLY A 305 10.33 -0.02 -9.68
N ILE A 306 9.60 -1.08 -9.33
CA ILE A 306 8.14 -1.03 -9.15
C ILE A 306 7.71 -1.42 -7.73
N VAL A 307 8.52 -2.24 -7.07
CA VAL A 307 8.25 -2.80 -5.75
C VAL A 307 7.91 -1.73 -4.70
N ASP A 308 8.65 -0.62 -4.67
CA ASP A 308 8.42 0.48 -3.72
C ASP A 308 7.09 1.18 -3.96
N THR A 309 6.79 1.49 -5.22
CA THR A 309 5.55 2.17 -5.62
C THR A 309 4.34 1.27 -5.37
N GLU A 310 4.47 -0.02 -5.62
CA GLU A 310 3.40 -1.00 -5.41
C GLU A 310 3.16 -1.30 -3.93
N PHE A 311 4.22 -1.39 -3.11
CA PHE A 311 4.08 -1.40 -1.66
C PHE A 311 3.40 -0.13 -1.16
N GLY A 312 3.86 1.04 -1.63
CA GLY A 312 3.24 2.32 -1.29
C GLY A 312 1.75 2.34 -1.62
N TYR A 313 1.38 1.86 -2.81
CA TYR A 313 -0.01 1.74 -3.25
C TYR A 313 -0.83 0.86 -2.30
N ARG A 314 -0.36 -0.33 -1.96
CA ARG A 314 -1.07 -1.24 -1.06
C ARG A 314 -1.14 -0.71 0.37
N ALA A 315 -0.07 -0.13 0.89
CA ALA A 315 -0.07 0.50 2.21
C ALA A 315 -1.08 1.65 2.27
N TYR A 316 -1.10 2.52 1.26
CA TYR A 316 -2.07 3.60 1.14
C TYR A 316 -3.50 3.09 1.05
N THR A 317 -3.74 2.07 0.23
CA THR A 317 -5.05 1.42 0.07
C THR A 317 -5.51 0.68 1.33
N ALA A 318 -4.57 0.21 2.17
CA ALA A 318 -4.85 -0.33 3.51
C ALA A 318 -5.09 0.77 4.57
N GLY A 319 -5.12 2.04 4.16
CA GLY A 319 -5.43 3.17 5.03
C GLY A 319 -4.21 3.84 5.66
N ALA A 320 -2.99 3.63 5.16
CA ALA A 320 -1.80 4.35 5.65
C ALA A 320 -1.92 5.87 5.50
N VAL A 321 -1.23 6.61 6.37
CA VAL A 321 -1.01 8.06 6.29
C VAL A 321 0.46 8.28 5.93
N LEU A 322 0.73 8.77 4.72
CA LEU A 322 2.10 8.97 4.22
C LEU A 322 2.71 10.28 4.75
N ILE A 323 3.81 10.21 5.49
CA ILE A 323 4.41 11.37 6.17
C ILE A 323 5.85 11.56 5.67
N PRO A 324 6.16 12.59 4.89
CA PRO A 324 7.54 12.96 4.60
C PRO A 324 8.18 13.56 5.86
N GLU A 325 9.31 12.99 6.30
CA GLU A 325 10.03 13.41 7.50
C GLU A 325 11.42 13.97 7.13
N PRO A 326 11.55 15.31 6.99
CA PRO A 326 12.82 15.94 6.61
C PRO A 326 13.93 15.76 7.66
N ALA A 327 13.58 15.57 8.93
CA ALA A 327 14.57 15.36 10.00
C ALA A 327 15.15 13.95 10.01
N ALA A 328 14.52 12.98 9.33
CA ALA A 328 15.07 11.66 9.08
C ALA A 328 16.09 11.72 7.93
N ARG A 329 17.16 12.49 8.11
CA ARG A 329 18.23 12.69 7.13
C ARG A 329 19.09 11.43 7.00
N SER A 330 19.49 11.12 5.78
CA SER A 330 20.44 10.07 5.46
C SER A 330 21.18 10.33 4.15
N TYR A 331 22.22 9.55 3.89
CA TYR A 331 23.07 9.67 2.72
C TYR A 331 23.21 8.31 2.03
N HIS A 332 22.79 8.24 0.76
CA HIS A 332 23.05 7.10 -0.11
C HIS A 332 24.48 7.17 -0.61
N GLN A 333 25.20 6.07 -0.43
CA GLN A 333 26.58 5.91 -0.88
C GLN A 333 26.61 5.78 -2.41
N GLY A 334 27.34 6.67 -3.08
CA GLY A 334 27.49 6.69 -4.54
C GLY A 334 26.39 7.43 -5.31
N ALA A 335 26.68 7.72 -6.59
CA ALA A 335 25.74 8.35 -7.51
C ALA A 335 24.79 7.32 -8.16
N ARG A 336 23.58 7.74 -8.52
CA ARG A 336 22.60 6.87 -9.19
C ARG A 336 23.11 6.33 -10.53
N ASN A 337 23.26 5.01 -10.63
CA ASN A 337 23.39 4.30 -11.91
C ASN A 337 22.11 4.31 -12.78
N PHE A 338 21.02 4.95 -12.34
CA PHE A 338 19.74 5.01 -13.08
C PHE A 338 19.71 5.98 -14.27
N ALA A 339 20.76 6.77 -14.49
CA ALA A 339 20.78 7.80 -15.54
C ALA A 339 21.03 7.27 -16.96
N ILE A 340 21.41 5.99 -17.15
CA ILE A 340 21.85 5.49 -18.47
C ILE A 340 20.77 4.64 -19.18
N ARG A 341 19.91 3.91 -18.45
CA ARG A 341 18.89 2.98 -19.00
C ARG A 341 17.45 3.23 -18.54
N GLY A 342 17.15 4.43 -18.02
CA GLY A 342 15.87 4.73 -17.35
C GLY A 342 14.61 4.45 -18.19
N ASP A 343 14.62 4.75 -19.49
CA ASP A 343 13.45 4.56 -20.35
C ASP A 343 13.24 3.11 -20.78
N GLU A 344 14.30 2.32 -20.87
CA GLU A 344 14.24 0.88 -21.10
C GLU A 344 13.61 0.18 -19.88
N ILE A 345 14.10 0.49 -18.68
CA ILE A 345 13.57 -0.03 -17.41
C ILE A 345 12.09 0.33 -17.23
N LYS A 346 11.71 1.58 -17.56
CA LYS A 346 10.30 1.99 -17.54
C LYS A 346 9.44 1.16 -18.50
N ARG A 347 9.98 0.84 -19.68
CA ARG A 347 9.27 0.06 -20.70
C ARG A 347 9.11 -1.39 -20.28
N GLU A 348 10.17 -2.01 -19.74
CA GLU A 348 10.16 -3.38 -19.23
C GLU A 348 9.15 -3.57 -18.08
N ARG A 349 9.06 -2.61 -17.16
CA ARG A 349 8.13 -2.70 -16.02
C ARG A 349 6.68 -2.33 -16.34
N SER A 350 6.39 -1.78 -17.52
CA SER A 350 5.08 -1.17 -17.84
C SER A 350 3.91 -2.13 -17.71
N GLY A 351 4.05 -3.36 -18.23
CA GLY A 351 3.01 -4.38 -18.13
C GLY A 351 2.70 -4.79 -16.69
N LEU A 352 3.74 -4.85 -15.84
CA LEU A 352 3.57 -5.15 -14.42
C LEU A 352 2.91 -3.97 -13.69
N ALA A 353 3.38 -2.74 -13.95
CA ALA A 353 2.79 -1.51 -13.39
C ALA A 353 1.30 -1.40 -13.72
N ALA A 354 0.91 -1.60 -14.97
CA ALA A 354 -0.48 -1.54 -15.39
C ALA A 354 -1.36 -2.56 -14.64
N ASN A 355 -0.85 -3.77 -14.37
CA ASN A 355 -1.61 -4.80 -13.67
C ASN A 355 -1.84 -4.51 -12.18
N TYR A 356 -0.87 -3.90 -11.50
CA TYR A 356 -0.89 -3.76 -10.03
C TYR A 356 -1.12 -2.33 -9.53
N LEU A 357 -1.03 -1.31 -10.39
CA LEU A 357 -1.22 0.09 -10.03
C LEU A 357 -2.43 0.68 -10.79
N PRO A 358 -3.63 0.69 -10.18
CA PRO A 358 -4.87 1.12 -10.82
C PRO A 358 -5.04 2.64 -10.85
N ILE A 359 -4.06 3.34 -11.43
CA ILE A 359 -4.15 4.78 -11.71
C ILE A 359 -3.84 5.09 -13.18
N PRO A 360 -4.41 6.17 -13.75
CA PRO A 360 -4.20 6.55 -15.15
C PRO A 360 -2.73 6.74 -15.56
N LEU A 361 -1.85 7.03 -14.60
CA LEU A 361 -0.41 7.16 -14.87
C LEU A 361 0.22 5.86 -15.39
N PHE A 362 -0.29 4.69 -14.98
CA PHE A 362 0.26 3.37 -15.35
C PHE A 362 -0.64 2.58 -16.28
N ARG A 363 -1.85 3.06 -16.57
CA ARG A 363 -2.84 2.35 -17.38
C ARG A 363 -3.22 3.14 -18.63
N PRO A 364 -3.38 2.48 -19.79
CA PRO A 364 -4.08 3.10 -20.90
C PRO A 364 -5.55 3.29 -20.53
N SER A 365 -6.22 4.24 -21.18
CA SER A 365 -7.67 4.47 -21.03
C SER A 365 -8.54 3.42 -21.75
N ASP A 366 -7.98 2.23 -22.02
CA ASP A 366 -8.64 1.18 -22.79
C ASP A 366 -9.79 0.57 -21.99
N VAL A 367 -10.95 0.44 -22.63
CA VAL A 367 -12.16 -0.15 -22.04
C VAL A 367 -12.17 -1.67 -22.23
N GLY A 368 -12.67 -2.41 -21.23
CA GLY A 368 -12.97 -3.84 -21.35
C GLY A 368 -11.81 -4.82 -21.06
N ARG A 369 -10.64 -4.34 -20.61
CA ARG A 369 -9.54 -5.20 -20.16
C ARG A 369 -9.65 -5.49 -18.66
N MET A 370 -9.37 -6.72 -18.26
CA MET A 370 -9.16 -7.07 -16.86
C MET A 370 -7.70 -6.84 -16.44
N TRP A 371 -7.52 -6.34 -15.22
CA TRP A 371 -6.23 -6.17 -14.56
C TRP A 371 -6.14 -7.06 -13.33
N GLN A 372 -4.92 -7.38 -12.89
CA GLN A 372 -4.73 -8.12 -11.63
C GLN A 372 -5.37 -7.41 -10.43
N VAL A 373 -5.18 -6.08 -10.35
CA VAL A 373 -5.84 -5.21 -9.37
C VAL A 373 -6.85 -4.34 -10.13
N PRO A 374 -8.17 -4.57 -10.05
CA PRO A 374 -9.13 -3.71 -10.71
C PRO A 374 -9.25 -2.36 -9.99
N VAL A 375 -9.87 -1.36 -10.64
CA VAL A 375 -10.22 -0.10 -9.96
C VAL A 375 -11.37 -0.32 -8.98
N VAL A 376 -12.40 -1.07 -9.38
CA VAL A 376 -13.54 -1.40 -8.51
C VAL A 376 -13.57 -2.90 -8.26
N HIS A 377 -13.67 -3.28 -7.01
CA HIS A 377 -13.98 -4.65 -6.65
C HIS A 377 -15.34 -4.67 -5.96
N ALA A 378 -16.33 -5.18 -6.68
CA ALA A 378 -17.68 -5.34 -6.18
C ALA A 378 -17.78 -6.59 -5.31
N VAL A 379 -18.39 -6.45 -4.15
CA VAL A 379 -18.72 -7.53 -3.22
C VAL A 379 -20.23 -7.63 -3.18
N VAL A 380 -20.77 -8.69 -3.78
CA VAL A 380 -22.20 -9.01 -3.67
C VAL A 380 -22.41 -9.72 -2.35
N ASP A 381 -23.10 -9.07 -1.43
CA ASP A 381 -23.41 -9.61 -0.12
C ASP A 381 -24.60 -10.57 -0.21
N ALA A 382 -24.31 -11.86 -0.30
CA ALA A 382 -25.31 -12.92 -0.38
C ALA A 382 -25.87 -13.32 1.00
N THR A 383 -25.72 -12.47 2.03
CA THR A 383 -26.05 -12.87 3.40
C THR A 383 -27.52 -13.21 3.61
N SER A 384 -28.41 -12.39 3.04
CA SER A 384 -29.86 -12.51 3.17
C SER A 384 -30.58 -12.87 1.86
N GLY A 385 -29.86 -12.93 0.73
CA GLY A 385 -30.46 -13.11 -0.59
C GLY A 385 -30.72 -14.58 -0.98
N THR A 386 -31.66 -14.78 -1.90
CA THR A 386 -31.85 -16.05 -2.59
C THR A 386 -30.77 -16.29 -3.65
N PRO A 387 -30.50 -17.54 -4.04
CA PRO A 387 -29.61 -17.86 -5.16
C PRO A 387 -29.98 -17.12 -6.46
N GLU A 388 -31.26 -16.93 -6.72
CA GLU A 388 -31.79 -16.22 -7.88
C GLU A 388 -31.49 -14.72 -7.80
N GLU A 389 -31.69 -14.11 -6.63
CA GLU A 389 -31.34 -12.71 -6.35
C GLU A 389 -29.84 -12.46 -6.51
N VAL A 390 -28.99 -13.41 -6.09
CA VAL A 390 -27.54 -13.34 -6.30
C VAL A 390 -27.22 -13.29 -7.79
N GLN A 391 -27.81 -14.18 -8.60
CA GLN A 391 -27.53 -14.21 -10.04
C GLN A 391 -27.87 -12.88 -10.71
N VAL A 392 -29.10 -12.37 -10.52
CA VAL A 392 -29.54 -11.12 -11.17
C VAL A 392 -28.76 -9.91 -10.67
N THR A 393 -28.35 -9.90 -9.40
CA THR A 393 -27.50 -8.85 -8.83
C THR A 393 -26.13 -8.84 -9.51
N VAL A 394 -25.47 -9.99 -9.59
CA VAL A 394 -24.16 -10.13 -10.26
C VAL A 394 -24.26 -9.73 -11.74
N ASP A 395 -25.29 -10.21 -12.45
CA ASP A 395 -25.53 -9.85 -13.86
C ASP A 395 -25.67 -8.32 -14.04
N SER A 396 -26.38 -7.64 -13.13
CA SER A 396 -26.52 -6.18 -13.18
C SER A 396 -25.19 -5.44 -12.97
N VAL A 397 -24.31 -5.95 -12.10
CA VAL A 397 -22.97 -5.39 -11.87
C VAL A 397 -22.08 -5.59 -13.10
N LEU A 398 -22.11 -6.77 -13.71
CA LEU A 398 -21.34 -7.08 -14.91
C LEU A 398 -21.80 -6.28 -16.14
N ALA A 399 -23.05 -5.81 -16.14
CA ALA A 399 -23.65 -4.97 -17.18
C ALA A 399 -23.33 -3.47 -17.06
N ALA A 400 -22.59 -3.06 -16.02
CA ALA A 400 -22.15 -1.68 -15.84
C ALA A 400 -21.31 -1.17 -17.02
N GLU A 401 -21.42 0.13 -17.31
CA GLU A 401 -20.60 0.80 -18.33
C GLU A 401 -19.15 0.97 -17.89
N TYR A 402 -18.91 1.00 -16.57
CA TYR A 402 -17.57 0.98 -16.00
C TYR A 402 -17.02 -0.45 -16.01
N THR A 403 -15.94 -0.70 -16.75
CA THR A 403 -15.49 -2.07 -17.06
C THR A 403 -14.25 -2.53 -16.29
N ASP A 404 -13.49 -1.63 -15.67
CA ASP A 404 -12.35 -1.98 -14.79
C ASP A 404 -12.85 -2.41 -13.40
N LEU A 405 -13.61 -3.52 -13.41
CA LEU A 405 -14.21 -4.11 -12.22
C LEU A 405 -14.17 -5.64 -12.21
N VAL A 406 -14.21 -6.20 -11.00
CA VAL A 406 -14.46 -7.62 -10.73
C VAL A 406 -15.56 -7.76 -9.68
N VAL A 407 -16.15 -8.94 -9.59
CA VAL A 407 -17.22 -9.27 -8.65
C VAL A 407 -16.80 -10.45 -7.80
N THR A 408 -16.89 -10.30 -6.48
CA THR A 408 -16.83 -11.43 -5.54
C THR A 408 -18.18 -11.59 -4.87
N VAL A 409 -18.75 -12.79 -4.95
CA VAL A 409 -19.94 -13.17 -4.20
C VAL A 409 -19.49 -13.58 -2.79
N SER A 410 -19.91 -12.82 -1.78
CA SER A 410 -19.63 -13.07 -0.38
C SER A 410 -20.76 -13.92 0.22
N PRO A 411 -20.51 -15.18 0.61
CA PRO A 411 -21.57 -16.05 1.13
C PRO A 411 -21.92 -15.75 2.59
N SER A 412 -23.14 -16.10 3.00
CA SER A 412 -23.48 -16.46 4.40
C SER A 412 -23.75 -17.95 4.59
N LYS A 413 -23.99 -18.67 3.49
CA LYS A 413 -24.31 -20.10 3.39
C LYS A 413 -23.83 -20.62 2.04
N ALA A 414 -23.66 -21.93 1.91
CA ALA A 414 -23.30 -22.54 0.62
C ALA A 414 -24.38 -22.22 -0.44
N LEU A 415 -23.97 -21.59 -1.54
CA LEU A 415 -24.83 -21.36 -2.69
C LEU A 415 -25.03 -22.68 -3.46
N PRO A 416 -26.18 -22.87 -4.12
CA PRO A 416 -26.36 -24.02 -5.00
C PRO A 416 -25.34 -24.01 -6.14
N ARG A 417 -24.84 -25.20 -6.50
CA ARG A 417 -23.85 -25.38 -7.57
C ARG A 417 -24.24 -24.72 -8.89
N TRP A 418 -25.53 -24.67 -9.22
CA TRP A 418 -25.98 -24.06 -10.49
C TRP A 418 -25.63 -22.57 -10.61
N VAL A 419 -25.54 -21.84 -9.48
CA VAL A 419 -25.14 -20.42 -9.49
C VAL A 419 -23.67 -20.31 -9.89
N GLU A 420 -22.82 -21.17 -9.34
CA GLU A 420 -21.39 -21.24 -9.69
C GLU A 420 -21.20 -21.67 -11.15
N ASP A 421 -21.94 -22.69 -11.59
CA ASP A 421 -21.91 -23.18 -12.98
C ASP A 421 -22.32 -22.09 -13.97
N TYR A 422 -23.28 -21.23 -13.63
CA TYR A 422 -23.74 -20.11 -14.47
C TYR A 422 -22.63 -19.07 -14.74
N PHE A 423 -21.82 -18.76 -13.74
CA PHE A 423 -20.73 -17.78 -13.85
C PHE A 423 -19.36 -18.39 -14.18
N ALA A 424 -19.26 -19.71 -14.33
CA ALA A 424 -17.99 -20.44 -14.43
C ALA A 424 -17.06 -19.95 -15.56
N ALA A 425 -17.61 -19.33 -16.62
CA ALA A 425 -16.83 -18.81 -17.75
C ALA A 425 -16.44 -17.33 -17.62
N ASP A 426 -17.07 -16.54 -16.74
CA ASP A 426 -16.72 -15.12 -16.58
C ASP A 426 -15.62 -14.96 -15.54
N ALA A 427 -14.41 -14.71 -16.01
CA ALA A 427 -13.22 -14.54 -15.17
C ALA A 427 -13.28 -13.32 -14.22
N ARG A 428 -14.27 -12.44 -14.36
CA ARG A 428 -14.53 -11.33 -13.42
C ARG A 428 -15.27 -11.78 -12.17
N VAL A 429 -15.95 -12.94 -12.19
CA VAL A 429 -16.76 -13.41 -11.06
C VAL A 429 -15.98 -14.42 -10.23
N ARG A 430 -16.01 -14.25 -8.91
CA ARG A 430 -15.39 -15.14 -7.93
C ARG A 430 -16.37 -15.43 -6.81
N PHE A 431 -16.29 -16.63 -6.25
CA PHE A 431 -17.05 -17.01 -5.06
C PHE A 431 -16.07 -17.10 -3.89
N ALA A 432 -16.29 -16.30 -2.85
CA ALA A 432 -15.47 -16.37 -1.65
C ALA A 432 -15.88 -17.59 -0.82
N PRO A 433 -14.93 -18.32 -0.20
CA PRO A 433 -15.27 -19.42 0.70
C PRO A 433 -15.79 -18.94 2.07
N GLU A 434 -15.47 -17.69 2.42
CA GLU A 434 -15.81 -17.05 3.70
C GLU A 434 -16.39 -15.65 3.43
N PRO A 435 -17.17 -15.07 4.36
CA PRO A 435 -17.69 -13.73 4.21
C PRO A 435 -16.57 -12.70 3.99
N VAL A 436 -16.67 -11.94 2.90
CA VAL A 436 -15.78 -10.83 2.58
C VAL A 436 -16.57 -9.52 2.55
N ARG A 437 -15.91 -8.44 2.98
CA ARG A 437 -16.49 -7.09 3.05
C ARG A 437 -15.48 -6.03 2.63
N THR A 438 -14.49 -6.40 1.81
CA THR A 438 -13.50 -5.47 1.24
C THR A 438 -13.04 -6.04 -0.09
N GLY A 439 -12.77 -5.12 -1.01
CA GLY A 439 -12.22 -5.39 -2.33
C GLY A 439 -10.70 -5.29 -2.41
N PHE A 440 -10.01 -5.08 -1.29
CA PHE A 440 -8.55 -4.91 -1.23
C PHE A 440 -7.81 -5.98 -2.07
N PRO A 441 -6.82 -5.59 -2.89
CA PRO A 441 -6.18 -4.27 -2.95
C PRO A 441 -6.80 -3.31 -3.97
N ALA A 442 -8.04 -3.48 -4.44
CA ALA A 442 -8.68 -2.48 -5.31
C ALA A 442 -8.89 -1.15 -4.55
N PRO A 443 -8.72 0.03 -5.19
CA PRO A 443 -8.85 1.31 -4.52
C PRO A 443 -10.29 1.60 -4.10
N PHE A 444 -11.28 0.97 -4.75
CA PHE A 444 -12.69 1.07 -4.38
C PHE A 444 -13.33 -0.29 -4.14
N SER A 445 -14.08 -0.39 -3.03
CA SER A 445 -14.89 -1.54 -2.67
C SER A 445 -16.36 -1.18 -2.82
N LEU A 446 -17.06 -1.83 -3.76
CA LEU A 446 -18.50 -1.62 -3.98
C LEU A 446 -19.27 -2.74 -3.27
N ILE A 447 -20.01 -2.46 -2.22
CA ILE A 447 -20.82 -3.44 -1.50
C ILE A 447 -22.26 -3.37 -2.03
N VAL A 448 -22.75 -4.48 -2.58
CA VAL A 448 -24.09 -4.58 -3.18
C VAL A 448 -24.88 -5.67 -2.46
N PRO A 449 -25.99 -5.37 -1.76
CA PRO A 449 -26.84 -6.40 -1.20
C PRO A 449 -27.42 -7.29 -2.30
N ALA A 450 -27.46 -8.61 -2.10
CA ALA A 450 -28.17 -9.50 -3.01
C ALA A 450 -29.67 -9.12 -3.07
N GLY A 451 -30.23 -9.15 -4.29
CA GLY A 451 -31.59 -8.70 -4.58
C GLY A 451 -31.67 -7.24 -5.03
N VAL A 452 -30.53 -6.56 -5.20
CA VAL A 452 -30.44 -5.19 -5.72
C VAL A 452 -29.86 -5.21 -7.12
N ALA A 453 -30.56 -4.61 -8.08
CA ALA A 453 -30.02 -4.35 -9.40
C ALA A 453 -29.38 -2.96 -9.43
N ILE A 454 -28.17 -2.86 -9.99
CA ILE A 454 -27.50 -1.57 -10.20
C ILE A 454 -27.66 -1.08 -11.63
N GLY A 455 -27.90 0.23 -11.80
CA GLY A 455 -28.01 0.85 -13.11
C GLY A 455 -26.66 0.89 -13.85
N ARG A 456 -26.71 0.93 -15.18
CA ARG A 456 -25.52 0.83 -16.03
C ARG A 456 -24.47 1.93 -15.77
N SER A 457 -24.92 3.14 -15.43
CA SER A 457 -24.05 4.28 -15.10
C SER A 457 -23.72 4.40 -13.60
N ALA A 458 -24.37 3.61 -12.72
CA ALA A 458 -24.31 3.77 -11.27
C ALA A 458 -22.88 3.80 -10.72
N VAL A 459 -22.06 2.82 -11.09
CA VAL A 459 -20.66 2.71 -10.63
C VAL A 459 -19.85 3.94 -11.01
N GLY A 460 -19.98 4.40 -12.26
CA GLY A 460 -19.28 5.58 -12.76
C GLY A 460 -19.70 6.86 -12.04
N THR A 461 -21.01 7.03 -11.81
CA THR A 461 -21.54 8.18 -11.05
C THR A 461 -21.05 8.19 -9.60
N MET A 462 -21.10 7.04 -8.91
CA MET A 462 -20.62 6.94 -7.53
C MET A 462 -19.10 7.22 -7.44
N LEU A 463 -18.30 6.74 -8.40
CA LEU A 463 -16.87 7.06 -8.48
C LEU A 463 -16.60 8.54 -8.72
N ALA A 464 -17.41 9.21 -9.55
CA ALA A 464 -17.28 10.64 -9.77
C ALA A 464 -17.56 11.44 -8.48
N LEU A 465 -18.55 11.00 -7.70
CA LEU A 465 -18.93 11.63 -6.43
C LEU A 465 -17.86 11.50 -5.34
N THR A 466 -17.13 10.37 -5.26
CA THR A 466 -16.03 10.27 -4.28
C THR A 466 -14.98 11.37 -4.52
N ALA A 467 -14.69 11.69 -5.77
CA ALA A 467 -13.74 12.72 -6.14
C ALA A 467 -14.30 14.14 -5.99
N SER A 468 -15.53 14.41 -6.46
CA SER A 468 -16.12 15.76 -6.41
C SER A 468 -16.47 16.21 -4.99
N GLU A 469 -17.00 15.30 -4.17
CA GLU A 469 -17.38 15.56 -2.78
C GLU A 469 -16.22 15.34 -1.80
N GLN A 470 -15.10 14.77 -2.27
CA GLN A 470 -13.93 14.41 -1.47
C GLN A 470 -14.26 13.50 -0.27
N VAL A 471 -15.18 12.55 -0.46
CA VAL A 471 -15.64 11.61 0.57
C VAL A 471 -15.03 10.22 0.41
N GLY A 472 -14.86 9.51 1.52
CA GLY A 472 -14.42 8.11 1.51
C GLY A 472 -15.53 7.08 1.37
N LEU A 473 -16.79 7.49 1.48
CA LEU A 473 -17.96 6.63 1.34
C LEU A 473 -19.09 7.36 0.59
N VAL A 474 -19.60 6.72 -0.44
CA VAL A 474 -20.82 7.13 -1.16
C VAL A 474 -21.88 6.04 -0.97
N ARG A 475 -23.07 6.41 -0.53
CA ARG A 475 -24.21 5.49 -0.32
C ARG A 475 -25.37 5.83 -1.22
N ALA A 476 -25.85 4.85 -1.96
CA ALA A 476 -27.08 4.94 -2.72
C ALA A 476 -28.19 4.17 -2.01
N THR A 477 -29.34 4.81 -1.82
CA THR A 477 -30.56 4.12 -1.38
C THR A 477 -31.01 3.09 -2.42
N VAL A 478 -31.93 2.20 -2.07
CA VAL A 478 -32.51 1.23 -3.01
C VAL A 478 -33.96 1.64 -3.25
N SER A 479 -34.25 2.30 -4.38
CA SER A 479 -35.54 2.95 -4.66
C SER A 479 -36.09 3.83 -3.52
N ASP A 480 -35.20 4.46 -2.74
CA ASP A 480 -35.54 5.27 -1.55
C ASP A 480 -36.35 4.53 -0.46
N GLU A 481 -36.33 3.19 -0.48
CA GLU A 481 -36.95 2.37 0.56
C GLU A 481 -36.00 2.15 1.76
N PRO A 482 -36.55 1.91 2.97
CA PRO A 482 -35.75 1.53 4.14
C PRO A 482 -35.08 0.17 3.92
N GLY A 483 -33.75 0.14 3.92
CA GLY A 483 -32.99 -1.10 3.72
C GLY A 483 -31.48 -0.87 3.68
N PRO A 484 -30.68 -1.95 3.53
CA PRO A 484 -29.24 -1.81 3.34
C PRO A 484 -28.96 -1.08 2.01
N PRO A 485 -28.18 0.02 2.02
CA PRO A 485 -27.84 0.75 0.81
C PRO A 485 -26.81 -0.01 -0.04
N VAL A 486 -26.63 0.43 -1.28
CA VAL A 486 -25.41 0.14 -2.04
C VAL A 486 -24.32 1.10 -1.57
N GLU A 487 -23.15 0.57 -1.26
CA GLU A 487 -22.04 1.36 -0.70
C GLU A 487 -20.82 1.33 -1.61
N LEU A 488 -20.32 2.49 -2.02
CA LEU A 488 -19.00 2.60 -2.64
C LEU A 488 -18.03 3.20 -1.63
N TRP A 489 -17.13 2.37 -1.15
CA TRP A 489 -16.05 2.77 -0.25
C TRP A 489 -14.79 3.07 -1.05
N ALA A 490 -14.11 4.17 -0.77
CA ALA A 490 -12.67 4.21 -0.95
C ALA A 490 -12.08 3.16 0.02
N THR A 491 -11.40 2.15 -0.50
CA THR A 491 -10.94 1.00 0.30
C THR A 491 -10.04 1.44 1.45
N ARG A 492 -9.22 2.49 1.26
CA ARG A 492 -8.43 3.12 2.34
C ARG A 492 -9.29 3.63 3.50
N ALA A 493 -10.47 4.17 3.20
CA ALA A 493 -11.38 4.73 4.19
C ALA A 493 -12.01 3.60 5.01
N LEU A 494 -12.42 2.52 4.34
CA LEU A 494 -12.96 1.33 4.98
C LEU A 494 -11.96 0.67 5.93
N HIS A 495 -10.72 0.44 5.48
CA HIS A 495 -9.69 -0.20 6.28
C HIS A 495 -9.31 0.65 7.51
N ARG A 496 -9.04 1.96 7.30
CA ARG A 496 -8.74 2.86 8.42
C ARG A 496 -9.91 3.00 9.38
N ALA A 497 -11.14 3.16 8.88
CA ALA A 497 -12.30 3.29 9.75
C ALA A 497 -12.56 2.03 10.57
N ARG A 498 -12.36 0.82 10.01
CA ARG A 498 -12.43 -0.43 10.77
C ARG A 498 -11.42 -0.50 11.91
N ARG A 499 -10.18 -0.07 11.65
CA ARG A 499 -9.11 -0.09 12.67
C ARG A 499 -9.41 0.83 13.85
N HIS A 500 -10.14 1.92 13.61
CA HIS A 500 -10.42 2.97 14.60
C HIS A 500 -11.89 3.06 15.06
N ALA A 501 -12.75 2.12 14.64
CA ALA A 501 -14.18 2.16 14.90
C ALA A 501 -14.55 2.22 16.39
N GLY A 502 -13.73 1.64 17.27
CA GLY A 502 -13.93 1.66 18.71
C GLY A 502 -15.37 1.35 19.14
N SER A 503 -15.90 2.12 20.08
CA SER A 503 -17.32 2.09 20.50
C SER A 503 -18.26 2.85 19.55
N ASP A 504 -17.74 3.80 18.77
CA ASP A 504 -18.52 4.70 17.92
C ASP A 504 -19.08 3.98 16.67
N GLY A 505 -18.47 2.84 16.33
CA GLY A 505 -18.85 2.03 15.18
C GLY A 505 -18.23 2.53 13.87
N LEU A 506 -18.36 1.69 12.84
CA LEU A 506 -17.72 1.91 11.54
C LEU A 506 -18.25 3.17 10.85
N ASP A 507 -19.56 3.40 10.90
CA ASP A 507 -20.24 4.50 10.23
C ASP A 507 -19.81 5.88 10.75
N GLU A 508 -19.81 6.06 12.07
CA GLU A 508 -19.40 7.33 12.68
C GLU A 508 -17.92 7.60 12.44
N THR A 509 -17.10 6.55 12.53
CA THR A 509 -15.66 6.68 12.28
C THR A 509 -15.36 7.01 10.81
N ALA A 510 -16.08 6.40 9.87
CA ALA A 510 -15.95 6.72 8.45
C ALA A 510 -16.35 8.18 8.16
N ARG A 511 -17.48 8.63 8.72
CA ARG A 511 -17.94 10.03 8.62
C ARG A 511 -16.90 11.01 9.16
N ARG A 512 -16.34 10.75 10.34
CA ARG A 512 -15.33 11.59 10.97
C ARG A 512 -14.01 11.64 10.20
N LEU A 513 -13.53 10.49 9.70
CA LEU A 513 -12.20 10.40 9.09
C LEU A 513 -12.17 10.72 7.60
N PHE A 514 -13.27 10.48 6.88
CA PHE A 514 -13.31 10.61 5.42
C PHE A 514 -14.59 11.23 4.86
N GLY A 515 -15.61 11.49 5.69
CA GLY A 515 -16.91 11.96 5.20
C GLY A 515 -17.75 10.86 4.52
N VAL A 516 -19.05 11.14 4.41
CA VAL A 516 -20.05 10.27 3.77
C VAL A 516 -20.96 11.11 2.90
N HIS A 517 -21.22 10.68 1.68
CA HIS A 517 -22.22 11.27 0.79
C HIS A 517 -23.36 10.29 0.52
N TRP A 518 -24.59 10.80 0.50
CA TRP A 518 -25.80 10.02 0.19
C TRP A 518 -26.44 10.53 -1.10
N LEU A 519 -26.90 9.62 -1.93
CA LEU A 519 -27.69 9.92 -3.13
C LEU A 519 -28.90 9.00 -3.26
N SER A 520 -29.91 9.44 -4.00
CA SER A 520 -31.06 8.59 -4.32
C SER A 520 -30.65 7.52 -5.32
N GLY A 521 -30.91 6.26 -5.01
CA GLY A 521 -30.68 5.15 -5.93
C GLY A 521 -31.52 5.25 -7.20
N ALA A 522 -32.73 5.83 -7.11
CA ALA A 522 -33.61 5.99 -8.25
C ALA A 522 -32.97 6.83 -9.37
N GLU A 523 -32.17 7.85 -9.00
CA GLU A 523 -31.47 8.73 -9.95
C GLU A 523 -30.39 8.02 -10.76
N ILE A 524 -29.83 6.92 -10.22
CA ILE A 524 -28.76 6.14 -10.85
C ILE A 524 -29.17 4.71 -11.19
N GLY A 525 -30.48 4.41 -11.12
CA GLY A 525 -31.04 3.10 -11.44
C GLY A 525 -30.69 1.99 -10.46
N VAL A 526 -30.35 2.32 -9.20
CA VAL A 526 -30.22 1.36 -8.10
C VAL A 526 -31.59 1.09 -7.49
N ARG A 527 -32.03 -0.17 -7.57
CA ARG A 527 -33.40 -0.58 -7.22
C ARG A 527 -33.47 -2.04 -6.80
N PRO A 528 -34.58 -2.50 -6.19
CA PRO A 528 -34.82 -3.92 -6.03
C PRO A 528 -34.81 -4.62 -7.40
N ALA A 529 -34.18 -5.78 -7.47
CA ALA A 529 -34.24 -6.66 -8.63
C ALA A 529 -35.57 -7.40 -8.64
N VAL A 530 -36.17 -7.56 -9.83
CA VAL A 530 -37.39 -8.36 -9.99
C VAL A 530 -37.01 -9.62 -10.72
N VAL A 531 -36.90 -10.74 -10.00
CA VAL A 531 -36.48 -12.02 -10.58
C VAL A 531 -37.60 -12.57 -11.47
N GLY A 532 -37.34 -12.59 -12.77
CA GLY A 532 -38.15 -13.26 -13.77
C GLY A 532 -37.53 -14.58 -14.20
N VAL A 533 -38.36 -15.47 -14.72
CA VAL A 533 -37.94 -16.78 -15.22
C VAL A 533 -38.49 -16.99 -16.63
N THR A 534 -37.61 -17.28 -17.60
CA THR A 534 -38.04 -17.60 -18.97
C THR A 534 -38.71 -18.97 -19.02
N ARG A 535 -39.37 -19.30 -20.13
CA ARG A 535 -39.96 -20.65 -20.35
C ARG A 535 -38.92 -21.78 -20.24
N GLN A 536 -37.66 -21.48 -20.51
CA GLN A 536 -36.54 -22.42 -20.43
C GLN A 536 -35.85 -22.41 -19.05
N GLY A 537 -36.36 -21.66 -18.07
CA GLY A 537 -35.82 -21.61 -16.71
C GLY A 537 -34.69 -20.59 -16.51
N MET A 538 -34.36 -19.77 -17.52
CA MET A 538 -33.32 -18.74 -17.38
C MET A 538 -33.82 -17.59 -16.51
N LEU A 539 -33.03 -17.21 -15.51
CA LEU A 539 -33.31 -16.07 -14.64
C LEU A 539 -32.89 -14.77 -15.33
N PHE A 540 -33.67 -13.71 -15.14
CA PHE A 540 -33.37 -12.36 -15.60
C PHE A 540 -34.04 -11.33 -14.69
N ASP A 541 -33.64 -10.07 -14.79
CA ASP A 541 -34.31 -8.97 -14.12
C ASP A 541 -35.45 -8.42 -14.99
N GLU A 542 -36.70 -8.67 -14.62
CA GLU A 542 -37.89 -8.28 -15.40
C GLU A 542 -37.97 -6.77 -15.62
N SER A 543 -37.51 -6.01 -14.63
CA SER A 543 -37.49 -4.55 -14.69
C SER A 543 -36.50 -4.03 -15.74
N ALA A 544 -35.46 -4.79 -16.07
CA ALA A 544 -34.51 -4.45 -17.14
C ALA A 544 -35.05 -4.81 -18.54
N ALA A 545 -35.93 -5.81 -18.63
CA ALA A 545 -36.56 -6.23 -19.88
C ALA A 545 -37.66 -5.26 -20.34
N ALA A 546 -38.40 -4.65 -19.40
CA ALA A 546 -39.44 -3.67 -19.71
C ALA A 546 -38.90 -2.32 -20.22
N ALA A 547 -37.59 -2.05 -20.05
CA ALA A 547 -36.92 -0.83 -20.49
C ALA A 547 -36.29 -0.93 -21.89
N ARG A 548 -36.35 -2.12 -22.53
CA ARG A 548 -35.94 -2.36 -23.92
C ARG A 548 -37.15 -2.39 -24.82
#